data_AF-A0A519UL73-F1
#
_entry.id   AF-A0A519UL73-F1
#
_cell.length_a   1.000
_cell.length_b   1.000
_cell.length_c   1.000
_cell.angle_alpha   90.00
_cell.angle_beta   90.00
_cell.angle_gamma   90.00
#
_symmetry.space_group_name_H-M   'P 1'
#
loop_
_entity.id
_entity.type
_entity.pdbx_description
1 polymer ?
#
loop_
_entity_poly.entity_id
_entity_poly.type
_entity_poly.pdbx_seq_one_letter_code
_entity_poly.pdbx_strand_id
1 'polypeptide(L)'
;MLYLHLPDGAVPTENQPDFAEATARLADFFREKQPATVLVPWRRDPHPDHRATSQLTAAALAQLPQPPHRLEYVVWAWERAAPEDLPRPEEGVGFQLDIAPVLAQKQRAIAAHRSQLAPGVITDDPSGFLLSETMLAHFAHPTEAFIAAPTDESKPA
;
A
#
# COMPACT_ATOMS: atom_id res chain seq x y z
N MET A 1 -9.89 0.66 -13.94
CA MET A 1 -9.49 1.40 -12.73
C MET A 1 -10.72 1.50 -11.86
N LEU A 2 -10.58 1.29 -10.55
CA LEU A 2 -11.66 1.40 -9.57
C LEU A 2 -11.33 2.52 -8.60
N TYR A 3 -12.26 3.44 -8.39
CA TYR A 3 -12.22 4.38 -7.26
C TYR A 3 -13.28 3.96 -6.25
N LEU A 4 -12.86 3.72 -5.00
CA LEU A 4 -13.79 3.33 -3.94
C LEU A 4 -14.62 4.52 -3.44
N HIS A 5 -14.14 5.76 -3.67
CA HIS A 5 -14.79 7.00 -3.23
C HIS A 5 -15.03 7.06 -1.71
N LEU A 6 -14.10 6.48 -0.95
CA LEU A 6 -14.09 6.55 0.51
C LEU A 6 -13.41 7.87 0.94
N PRO A 7 -13.85 8.52 2.02
CA PRO A 7 -13.25 9.79 2.45
C PRO A 7 -11.79 9.59 2.90
N ASP A 8 -10.94 10.55 2.56
CA ASP A 8 -9.56 10.59 3.05
C ASP A 8 -9.52 10.74 4.58
N GLY A 9 -8.61 10.05 5.25
CA GLY A 9 -8.52 9.94 6.70
C GLY A 9 -9.59 9.07 7.36
N ALA A 10 -10.54 8.51 6.59
CA ALA A 10 -11.67 7.75 7.12
C ALA A 10 -12.00 6.49 6.29
N VAL A 11 -10.97 5.83 5.75
CA VAL A 11 -11.17 4.52 5.10
C VAL A 11 -11.66 3.51 6.15
N PRO A 12 -12.77 2.79 5.89
CA PRO A 12 -13.39 1.92 6.87
C PRO A 12 -12.51 0.74 7.25
N THR A 13 -12.55 0.37 8.52
CA THR A 13 -11.95 -0.85 9.10
C THR A 13 -13.02 -1.91 9.35
N GLU A 14 -12.62 -3.16 9.64
CA GLU A 14 -13.51 -4.34 9.69
C GLU A 14 -14.84 -4.16 10.46
N ASN A 15 -14.86 -3.31 11.49
CA ASN A 15 -16.02 -3.09 12.35
C ASN A 15 -16.86 -1.86 11.98
N GLN A 16 -16.65 -1.25 10.81
CA GLN A 16 -17.31 -0.01 10.39
C GLN A 16 -18.33 -0.25 9.27
N PRO A 17 -19.40 0.57 9.20
CA PRO A 17 -20.58 0.30 8.39
C PRO A 17 -20.33 0.19 6.87
N ASP A 18 -19.23 0.76 6.35
CA ASP A 18 -18.90 0.75 4.92
C ASP A 18 -17.86 -0.32 4.53
N PHE A 19 -17.30 -1.06 5.50
CA PHE A 19 -16.25 -2.02 5.24
C PHE A 19 -16.71 -3.17 4.35
N ALA A 20 -17.89 -3.72 4.64
CA ALA A 20 -18.43 -4.86 3.89
C ALA A 20 -18.69 -4.50 2.42
N GLU A 21 -19.27 -3.32 2.17
CA GLU A 21 -19.53 -2.85 0.81
C GLU A 21 -18.24 -2.57 0.05
N ALA A 22 -17.29 -1.85 0.65
CA ALA A 22 -15.99 -1.57 0.04
C ALA A 22 -15.23 -2.87 -0.29
N THR A 23 -15.27 -3.85 0.61
CA THR A 23 -14.67 -5.18 0.40
C THR A 23 -15.33 -5.91 -0.77
N ALA A 24 -16.66 -5.91 -0.85
CA ALA A 24 -17.39 -6.58 -1.94
C ALA A 24 -17.05 -5.95 -3.30
N ARG A 25 -17.04 -4.61 -3.40
CA ARG A 25 -16.66 -3.89 -4.61
C ARG A 25 -15.23 -4.20 -5.06
N LEU A 26 -14.30 -4.32 -4.11
CA LEU A 26 -12.92 -4.67 -4.40
C LEU A 26 -12.79 -6.15 -4.84
N ALA A 27 -13.54 -7.06 -4.23
CA ALA A 27 -13.57 -8.47 -4.62
C ALA A 27 -14.12 -8.65 -6.05
N ASP A 28 -15.20 -7.94 -6.41
CA ASP A 28 -15.74 -7.94 -7.77
C ASP A 28 -14.71 -7.44 -8.79
N PHE A 29 -13.99 -6.37 -8.45
CA PHE A 29 -12.93 -5.85 -9.30
C PHE A 29 -11.78 -6.86 -9.47
N PHE A 30 -11.39 -7.59 -8.43
CA PHE A 30 -10.39 -8.64 -8.55
C PHE A 30 -10.88 -9.83 -9.38
N ARG A 31 -12.17 -10.21 -9.29
CA ARG A 31 -12.75 -11.25 -10.16
C ARG A 31 -12.73 -10.83 -11.63
N GLU A 32 -13.02 -9.56 -11.91
CA GLU A 32 -13.02 -9.02 -13.27
C GLU A 32 -11.59 -8.93 -13.85
N LYS A 33 -10.63 -8.44 -13.05
CA LYS A 33 -9.26 -8.19 -13.52
C LYS A 33 -8.34 -9.40 -13.47
N GLN A 34 -8.67 -10.39 -12.64
CA GLN A 34 -7.87 -11.60 -12.43
C GLN A 34 -6.37 -11.31 -12.30
N PRO A 35 -5.95 -10.38 -11.41
CA PRO A 35 -4.53 -10.08 -11.26
C PRO A 35 -3.78 -11.33 -10.80
N ALA A 36 -2.51 -11.47 -11.20
CA ALA A 36 -1.62 -12.48 -10.63
C ALA A 36 -1.00 -12.02 -9.29
N THR A 37 -0.88 -10.71 -9.10
CA THR A 37 -0.26 -10.09 -7.92
C THR A 37 -0.99 -8.81 -7.54
N VAL A 38 -1.18 -8.60 -6.24
CA VAL A 38 -1.72 -7.38 -5.64
C VAL A 38 -0.67 -6.81 -4.70
N LEU A 39 -0.31 -5.55 -4.92
CA LEU A 39 0.58 -4.76 -4.08
C LEU A 39 -0.27 -3.89 -3.16
N VAL A 40 -0.02 -3.92 -1.86
CA VAL A 40 -0.83 -3.21 -0.85
C VAL A 40 0.07 -2.60 0.24
N PRO A 41 -0.32 -1.50 0.90
CA PRO A 41 0.44 -0.98 2.03
C PRO A 41 0.62 -2.01 3.15
N TRP A 42 1.73 -1.91 3.88
CA TRP A 42 2.02 -2.73 5.04
C TRP A 42 0.91 -2.63 6.08
N ARG A 43 0.46 -3.78 6.59
CA ARG A 43 -0.64 -3.87 7.56
C ARG A 43 -0.42 -3.10 8.87
N ARG A 44 0.82 -2.78 9.23
CA ARG A 44 1.19 -1.93 10.38
C ARG A 44 1.81 -0.60 9.95
N ASP A 45 1.53 -0.11 8.75
CA ASP A 45 1.97 1.23 8.34
C ASP A 45 1.40 2.30 9.30
N PRO A 46 2.17 3.34 9.66
CA PRO A 46 1.72 4.37 10.58
C PRO A 46 0.43 5.10 10.15
N HIS A 47 0.14 5.17 8.85
CA HIS A 47 -1.06 5.85 8.36
C HIS A 47 -2.33 5.00 8.52
N PRO A 48 -3.41 5.53 9.13
CA PRO A 48 -4.64 4.77 9.36
C PRO A 48 -5.26 4.23 8.07
N ASP A 49 -5.34 5.04 7.01
CA ASP A 49 -5.93 4.59 5.74
C ASP A 49 -5.09 3.51 5.04
N HIS A 50 -3.78 3.48 5.26
CA HIS A 50 -2.94 2.41 4.73
C HIS A 50 -3.26 1.07 5.41
N ARG A 51 -3.43 1.08 6.74
CA ARG A 51 -3.86 -0.11 7.49
C ARG A 51 -5.25 -0.55 7.08
N ALA A 52 -6.20 0.38 6.95
CA ALA A 52 -7.56 0.08 6.50
C ALA A 52 -7.58 -0.49 5.06
N THR A 53 -6.78 0.08 4.15
CA THR A 53 -6.60 -0.44 2.78
C THR A 53 -6.03 -1.86 2.77
N SER A 54 -5.07 -2.16 3.66
CA SER A 54 -4.56 -3.51 3.85
C SER A 54 -5.64 -4.48 4.32
N GLN A 55 -6.47 -4.08 5.29
CA GLN A 55 -7.60 -4.88 5.78
C GLN A 55 -8.65 -5.15 4.68
N LEU A 56 -9.09 -4.10 3.97
CA LEU A 56 -10.04 -4.22 2.85
C LEU A 56 -9.51 -5.18 1.78
N THR A 57 -8.23 -5.05 1.43
CA THR A 57 -7.59 -5.93 0.44
C THR A 57 -7.56 -7.37 0.93
N ALA A 58 -7.12 -7.62 2.16
CA ALA A 58 -7.08 -8.96 2.73
C ALA A 58 -8.48 -9.61 2.77
N ALA A 59 -9.50 -8.88 3.22
CA ALA A 59 -10.87 -9.35 3.25
C ALA A 59 -11.43 -9.62 1.85
N ALA A 60 -11.10 -8.80 0.85
CA ALA A 60 -11.54 -9.00 -0.53
C ALA A 60 -10.87 -10.23 -1.16
N LEU A 61 -9.58 -10.43 -0.94
CA LEU A 61 -8.84 -11.59 -1.42
C LEU A 61 -9.35 -12.90 -0.81
N ALA A 62 -9.77 -12.88 0.46
CA ALA A 62 -10.35 -14.05 1.13
C ALA A 62 -11.69 -14.51 0.50
N GLN A 63 -12.36 -13.67 -0.28
CA GLN A 63 -13.58 -14.02 -1.02
C GLN A 63 -13.30 -14.65 -2.40
N LEU A 64 -12.03 -14.77 -2.80
CA LEU A 64 -11.64 -15.33 -4.08
C LEU A 64 -11.29 -16.82 -3.91
N PRO A 65 -11.74 -17.70 -4.82
CA PRO A 65 -11.40 -19.11 -4.76
C PRO A 65 -9.90 -19.35 -5.01
N GLN A 66 -9.26 -18.47 -5.79
CA GLN A 66 -7.83 -18.49 -6.10
C GLN A 66 -7.30 -17.06 -5.95
N PRO A 67 -6.89 -16.64 -4.74
CA PRO A 67 -6.39 -15.29 -4.54
C PRO A 67 -5.02 -15.10 -5.22
N PRO A 68 -4.74 -13.92 -5.83
CA PRO A 68 -3.40 -13.54 -6.27
C PRO A 68 -2.37 -13.57 -5.15
N HIS A 69 -1.09 -13.52 -5.54
CA HIS A 69 -0.02 -13.19 -4.61
C HIS A 69 -0.26 -11.80 -4.01
N ARG A 70 -0.25 -11.71 -2.68
CA ARG A 70 -0.30 -10.44 -1.95
C ARG A 70 1.12 -10.04 -1.54
N LEU A 71 1.56 -8.88 -1.98
CA LEU A 71 2.83 -8.27 -1.59
C LEU A 71 2.56 -6.97 -0.84
N GLU A 72 3.25 -6.78 0.28
CA GLU A 72 3.14 -5.58 1.09
C GLU A 72 4.31 -4.63 0.83
N TYR A 73 4.04 -3.32 0.81
CA TYR A 73 5.07 -2.28 0.72
C TYR A 73 4.90 -1.25 1.84
N VAL A 74 6.01 -0.66 2.28
CA VAL A 74 6.00 0.38 3.32
C VAL A 74 6.07 1.78 2.68
N VAL A 75 5.28 2.72 3.20
CA VAL A 75 5.28 4.11 2.73
C VAL A 75 5.76 5.04 3.83
N TRP A 76 5.08 5.05 4.97
CA TRP A 76 5.41 5.96 6.07
C TRP A 76 6.44 5.40 7.04
N ALA A 77 6.73 4.10 6.95
CA ALA A 77 7.66 3.46 7.88
C ALA A 77 9.08 4.05 7.82
N TRP A 78 9.47 4.68 6.70
CA TRP A 78 10.78 5.31 6.54
C TRP A 78 10.99 6.56 7.40
N GLU A 79 9.91 7.22 7.82
CA GLU A 79 9.97 8.49 8.53
C GLU A 79 9.22 8.47 9.86
N ARG A 80 8.12 7.69 9.95
CA ARG A 80 7.16 7.76 11.06
C ARG A 80 6.98 6.45 11.82
N ALA A 81 7.61 5.35 11.40
CA ALA A 81 7.45 4.07 12.11
C ALA A 81 8.15 4.09 13.47
N ALA A 82 7.43 3.61 14.48
CA ALA A 82 8.04 3.09 15.69
C ALA A 82 8.57 1.66 15.45
N PRO A 83 9.46 1.12 16.31
CA PRO A 83 9.96 -0.25 16.18
C PRO A 83 8.86 -1.30 16.03
N GLU A 84 7.72 -1.09 16.70
CA GLU A 84 6.52 -1.93 16.64
C GLU A 84 5.66 -1.76 15.39
N ASP A 85 6.02 -0.88 14.46
CA ASP A 85 5.39 -0.74 13.13
C ASP A 85 6.21 -1.47 12.05
N LEU A 86 7.50 -1.72 12.33
CA LEU A 86 8.40 -2.37 11.38
C LEU A 86 8.11 -3.87 11.23
N PRO A 87 8.17 -4.43 10.01
CA PRO A 87 8.03 -5.86 9.77
C PRO A 87 9.06 -6.68 10.57
N ARG A 88 8.62 -7.78 11.16
CA ARG A 88 9.50 -8.74 11.85
C ARG A 88 9.80 -9.95 10.96
N PRO A 89 10.91 -10.67 11.17
CA PRO A 89 11.26 -11.82 10.34
C PRO A 89 10.20 -12.92 10.26
N GLU A 90 9.44 -13.13 11.34
CA GLU A 90 8.37 -14.14 11.39
C GLU A 90 7.11 -13.77 10.60
N GLU A 91 7.01 -12.51 10.17
CA GLU A 91 5.81 -11.95 9.56
C GLU A 91 5.82 -11.94 8.04
N GLY A 92 6.96 -12.24 7.43
CA GLY A 92 7.13 -12.27 5.99
C GLY A 92 8.59 -12.31 5.55
N VAL A 93 8.78 -12.54 4.26
CA VAL A 93 10.09 -12.52 3.61
C VAL A 93 10.22 -11.20 2.86
N GLY A 94 11.15 -10.36 3.31
CA GLY A 94 11.50 -9.10 2.64
C GLY A 94 12.40 -9.33 1.43
N PHE A 95 12.15 -8.63 0.34
CA PHE A 95 13.02 -8.60 -0.83
C PHE A 95 13.05 -7.21 -1.47
N GLN A 96 14.08 -6.96 -2.28
CA GLN A 96 14.21 -5.73 -3.05
C GLN A 96 14.07 -6.01 -4.53
N LEU A 97 13.25 -5.20 -5.21
CA LEU A 97 13.11 -5.20 -6.65
C LEU A 97 13.99 -4.10 -7.25
N ASP A 98 14.82 -4.45 -8.24
CA ASP A 98 15.54 -3.45 -9.03
C ASP A 98 14.57 -2.73 -9.97
N ILE A 99 14.45 -1.42 -9.76
CA ILE A 99 13.63 -0.51 -10.56
C ILE A 99 14.48 0.50 -11.32
N ALA A 100 15.81 0.37 -11.37
CA ALA A 100 16.70 1.26 -12.11
C ALA A 100 16.22 1.52 -13.56
N PRO A 101 15.73 0.51 -14.31
CA PRO A 101 15.22 0.73 -15.67
C PRO A 101 14.03 1.69 -15.78
N VAL A 102 13.23 1.83 -14.70
CA VAL A 102 12.01 2.65 -14.67
C VAL A 102 12.08 3.79 -13.65
N LEU A 103 13.22 4.01 -13.01
CA LEU A 103 13.39 5.03 -11.97
C LEU A 103 13.00 6.43 -12.47
N ALA A 104 13.40 6.79 -13.70
CA ALA A 104 13.03 8.06 -14.29
C ALA A 104 11.50 8.22 -14.49
N GLN A 105 10.79 7.12 -14.77
CA GLN A 105 9.33 7.14 -14.87
C GLN A 105 8.68 7.33 -13.50
N LYS A 106 9.18 6.64 -12.46
CA LYS A 106 8.74 6.84 -11.07
C LYS A 106 8.93 8.30 -10.63
N GLN A 107 10.09 8.88 -10.89
CA GLN A 107 10.37 10.28 -10.54
C GLN A 107 9.43 11.27 -11.25
N ARG A 108 9.10 11.04 -12.52
CA ARG A 108 8.08 11.83 -13.23
C ARG A 108 6.68 11.66 -12.65
N ALA A 109 6.31 10.44 -12.24
CA ALA A 109 5.02 10.18 -11.62
C ALA A 109 4.92 10.93 -10.28
N ILE A 110 5.93 10.86 -9.42
CA ILE A 110 5.99 11.61 -8.16
C ILE A 110 5.86 13.12 -8.43
N ALA A 111 6.64 13.65 -9.38
CA ALA A 111 6.60 15.08 -9.75
C ALA A 111 5.24 15.56 -10.29
N ALA A 112 4.38 14.65 -10.77
CA ALA A 112 3.03 15.00 -11.22
C ALA A 112 2.09 15.35 -10.04
N HIS A 113 2.36 14.87 -8.83
CA HIS A 113 1.61 15.18 -7.61
C HIS A 113 2.02 16.53 -7.00
N ARG A 114 1.93 17.60 -7.81
CA ARG A 114 2.47 18.94 -7.50
C ARG A 114 2.01 19.53 -6.17
N SER A 115 0.77 19.28 -5.74
CA SER A 115 0.24 19.77 -4.45
C SER A 115 0.90 19.12 -3.24
N GLN A 116 1.59 17.98 -3.41
CA GLN A 116 2.25 17.23 -2.34
C GLN A 116 3.75 17.50 -2.27
N LEU A 117 4.27 18.36 -3.15
CA LEU A 117 5.70 18.69 -3.25
C LEU A 117 5.89 20.19 -3.05
N ALA A 118 6.95 20.62 -2.39
CA ALA A 118 7.26 22.06 -2.27
C ALA A 118 7.49 22.69 -3.67
N PRO A 119 6.98 23.91 -3.95
CA PRO A 119 6.26 24.83 -3.06
C PRO A 119 4.72 24.70 -3.14
N GLY A 120 4.21 23.53 -3.51
CA GLY A 120 2.77 23.23 -3.59
C GLY A 120 2.02 23.56 -2.30
N VAL A 121 0.70 23.75 -2.45
CA VAL A 121 -0.20 24.11 -1.36
C VAL A 121 -1.37 23.14 -1.35
N ILE A 122 -1.69 22.62 -0.18
CA ILE A 122 -2.89 21.83 0.09
C ILE A 122 -3.95 22.81 0.60
N THR A 123 -5.09 22.88 -0.10
CA THR A 123 -6.11 23.91 0.15
C THR A 123 -7.40 23.35 0.74
N ASP A 124 -7.55 22.03 0.75
CA ASP A 124 -8.73 21.27 1.14
C ASP A 124 -8.56 20.50 2.45
N ASP A 125 -7.33 20.37 2.96
CA ASP A 125 -7.04 19.79 4.27
C ASP A 125 -6.08 20.71 5.08
N PRO A 126 -6.52 21.32 6.19
CA PRO A 126 -5.67 22.14 7.05
C PRO A 126 -4.60 21.32 7.80
N SER A 127 -4.74 19.99 7.87
CA SER A 127 -3.72 19.06 8.37
C SER A 127 -2.85 18.45 7.27
N GLY A 128 -3.07 18.86 6.02
CA GLY A 128 -2.32 18.40 4.87
C GLY A 128 -0.83 18.69 5.02
N PHE A 129 0.01 17.75 4.59
CA PHE A 129 1.46 17.88 4.65
C PHE A 129 2.09 17.75 3.26
N LEU A 130 3.22 18.44 3.08
CA LEU A 130 4.10 18.18 1.94
C LEU A 130 4.99 16.99 2.24
N LEU A 131 5.35 16.22 1.21
CA LEU A 131 6.34 15.15 1.33
C LEU A 131 7.70 15.77 1.71
N SER A 132 8.33 15.19 2.73
CA SER A 132 9.64 15.63 3.21
C SER A 132 10.73 15.34 2.17
N GLU A 133 11.82 16.11 2.18
CA GLU A 133 12.99 15.83 1.34
C GLU A 133 13.56 14.43 1.62
N THR A 134 13.53 13.99 2.89
CA THR A 134 13.97 12.66 3.31
C THR A 134 13.13 11.56 2.67
N MET A 135 11.81 11.70 2.66
CA MET A 135 10.91 10.75 2.01
C MET A 135 11.13 10.73 0.49
N LEU A 136 11.28 11.90 -0.13
CA LEU A 136 11.56 12.00 -1.57
C LEU A 136 12.89 11.35 -1.95
N ALA A 137 13.93 11.56 -1.14
CA ALA A 137 15.23 10.92 -1.31
C ALA A 137 15.13 9.40 -1.19
N HIS A 138 14.32 8.88 -0.26
CA HIS A 138 14.05 7.45 -0.18
C HIS A 138 13.48 6.91 -1.51
N PHE A 139 12.46 7.56 -2.07
CA PHE A 139 11.84 7.13 -3.32
C PHE A 139 12.69 7.37 -4.58
N ALA A 140 13.84 8.03 -4.46
CA ALA A 140 14.83 8.19 -5.53
C ALA A 140 15.81 7.02 -5.66
N HIS A 141 15.79 6.04 -4.75
CA HIS A 141 16.63 4.85 -4.87
C HIS A 141 16.21 3.96 -6.04
N PRO A 142 17.16 3.24 -6.67
CA PRO A 142 16.89 2.34 -7.80
C PRO A 142 16.27 1.01 -7.37
N THR A 143 15.86 0.85 -6.11
CA THR A 143 15.23 -0.37 -5.61
C THR A 143 13.97 -0.06 -4.81
N GLU A 144 13.04 -1.01 -4.77
CA GLU A 144 11.85 -0.98 -3.92
C GLU A 144 11.77 -2.22 -3.04
N ALA A 145 11.44 -2.04 -1.77
CA ALA A 145 11.32 -3.12 -0.81
C ALA A 145 9.87 -3.62 -0.75
N PHE A 146 9.70 -4.94 -0.82
CA PHE A 146 8.42 -5.62 -0.67
C PHE A 146 8.53 -6.73 0.35
N ILE A 147 7.39 -7.09 0.93
CA ILE A 147 7.27 -8.18 1.91
C ILE A 147 6.25 -9.17 1.35
N ALA A 148 6.71 -10.40 1.14
CA ALA A 148 5.83 -11.53 0.82
C ALA A 148 5.41 -12.25 2.11
N ALA A 149 4.27 -12.93 2.07
CA ALA A 149 3.92 -13.88 3.13
C ALA A 149 5.05 -14.92 3.31
N PRO A 150 5.26 -15.44 4.53
CA PRO A 150 6.21 -16.53 4.74
C PRO A 150 5.91 -17.68 3.79
N THR A 151 6.95 -18.24 3.16
CA THR A 151 6.81 -19.47 2.39
C THR A 151 6.33 -20.58 3.33
N ASP A 152 5.17 -21.15 3.02
CA ASP A 152 4.68 -22.33 3.70
C ASP A 152 5.47 -23.53 3.18
N GLU A 153 6.54 -23.93 3.88
CA GLU A 153 7.35 -25.10 3.54
C GLU A 153 6.54 -26.42 3.58
N SER A 154 5.27 -26.39 4.00
CA SER A 154 4.40 -27.57 4.05
C SER A 154 3.60 -27.85 2.77
N LYS A 155 3.66 -26.98 1.75
CA LYS A 155 3.03 -27.25 0.44
C LYS A 155 4.06 -27.78 -0.57
N PRO A 156 3.96 -29.03 -1.03
CA PRO A 156 4.79 -29.52 -2.13
C PRO A 156 4.43 -28.81 -3.44
N ALA A 157 5.44 -28.66 -4.30
CA ALA A 157 5.36 -28.07 -5.64
C ALA A 157 4.49 -28.89 -6.61
#